data_AF-A0A0H2LWW0-F1
#
_entry.id   AF-A0A0H2LWW0-F1
#
_cell.length_a   1.000
_cell.length_b   1.000
_cell.length_c   1.000
_cell.angle_alpha   90.00
_cell.angle_beta   90.00
_cell.angle_gamma   90.00
#
_symmetry.space_group_name_H-M   'P 1'
#
loop_
_entity.id
_entity.type
_entity.pdbx_description
1 polymer ?
#
loop_
_entity_poly.entity_id
_entity_poly.type
_entity_poly.pdbx_seq_one_letter_code
_entity_poly.pdbx_strand_id
1 'polypeptide(L)'
;MLQQTQVSTVLGYFARFLERFPTVRALADGTEDEVFGLWSGLGYYSRARNMHRCAQEVVARFGGEFPRTAAELETLPGIGRSTSAAIAAFCFGERVAILDGNVKRVLTRVLGFGGDMSSSAQERALWDRATQLLPPAEQKEAIASYTQGVMDLGATVCLPRKPSCMICPLDKTCVGLREGQPERYPVKTRKLKRSAQSLWALLARDAQGRVWLEKRPAKGIWAGLYCLPVFESREDLLAALPPAALADAQDLPPFVHVLTHKDLHLHPVMLQGSQPQGDAARWVDAEEWGRLGLPAPMRKLLESGSAG
;
A
#
# COMPACT_ATOMS: atom_id res chain seq x y z
N MET A 1 -1.13 5.15 -5.88
CA MET A 1 -1.58 3.73 -5.85
C MET A 1 -0.48 2.71 -6.18
N LEU A 2 0.42 2.97 -7.15
CA LEU A 2 1.44 1.99 -7.60
C LEU A 2 2.59 1.71 -6.61
N GLN A 3 2.70 2.44 -5.51
CA GLN A 3 3.73 2.19 -4.49
C GLN A 3 3.55 0.80 -3.87
N GLN A 4 4.41 -0.17 -4.20
CA GLN A 4 4.31 -1.57 -3.74
C GLN A 4 3.00 -2.26 -4.16
N THR A 5 2.41 -1.88 -5.29
CA THR A 5 1.22 -2.54 -5.85
C THR A 5 1.42 -2.70 -7.35
N GLN A 6 1.09 -3.87 -7.90
CA GLN A 6 1.25 -4.14 -9.33
C GLN A 6 0.26 -3.31 -10.16
N VAL A 7 0.66 -2.96 -11.39
CA VAL A 7 -0.15 -2.17 -12.31
C VAL A 7 -1.51 -2.82 -12.56
N SER A 8 -1.53 -4.13 -12.85
CA SER A 8 -2.76 -4.90 -13.10
C SER A 8 -3.77 -4.80 -11.96
N THR A 9 -3.31 -4.79 -10.70
CA THR A 9 -4.17 -4.60 -9.52
C THR A 9 -4.71 -3.18 -9.44
N VAL A 10 -3.93 -2.17 -9.83
CA VAL A 10 -4.30 -0.75 -9.67
C VAL A 10 -5.31 -0.26 -10.71
N LEU A 11 -5.31 -0.82 -11.92
CA LEU A 11 -6.13 -0.32 -13.05
C LEU A 11 -7.60 -0.08 -12.67
N GLY A 12 -8.26 -1.10 -12.10
CA GLY A 12 -9.67 -0.98 -11.69
C GLY A 12 -9.90 -0.01 -10.53
N TYR A 13 -8.94 0.09 -9.60
CA TYR A 13 -9.05 1.02 -8.47
C TYR A 13 -8.89 2.46 -8.91
N PHE A 14 -7.91 2.74 -9.78
CA PHE A 14 -7.63 4.09 -10.25
C PHE A 14 -8.83 4.70 -10.98
N ALA A 15 -9.48 3.93 -11.87
CA ALA A 15 -10.64 4.39 -12.61
C ALA A 15 -11.80 4.78 -11.69
N ARG A 16 -12.22 3.88 -10.79
CA ARG A 16 -13.30 4.15 -9.81
C ARG A 16 -12.95 5.31 -8.87
N PHE A 17 -11.68 5.44 -8.49
CA PHE A 17 -11.24 6.51 -7.60
C PHE A 17 -11.35 7.87 -8.27
N LEU A 18 -10.99 7.99 -9.55
CA LEU A 18 -11.16 9.21 -10.32
C LEU A 18 -12.63 9.51 -10.67
N GLU A 19 -13.46 8.49 -10.85
CA GLU A 19 -14.90 8.68 -11.03
C GLU A 19 -15.54 9.38 -9.82
N ARG A 20 -15.20 8.94 -8.59
CA ARG A 20 -15.68 9.59 -7.36
C ARG A 20 -14.95 10.89 -7.03
N PHE A 21 -13.64 10.94 -7.28
CA PHE A 21 -12.76 12.07 -6.93
C PHE A 21 -12.02 12.58 -8.18
N PRO A 22 -12.71 13.27 -9.10
CA PRO A 22 -12.14 13.70 -10.38
C PRO A 22 -11.10 14.82 -10.23
N THR A 23 -11.11 15.54 -9.11
CA THR A 23 -10.18 16.65 -8.84
C THR A 23 -9.59 16.53 -7.43
N VAL A 24 -8.46 17.19 -7.20
CA VAL A 24 -7.86 17.26 -5.85
C VAL A 24 -8.78 17.93 -4.83
N ARG A 25 -9.64 18.87 -5.26
CA ARG A 25 -10.64 19.50 -4.38
C ARG A 25 -11.71 18.50 -3.98
N ALA A 26 -12.25 17.75 -4.94
CA ALA A 26 -13.22 16.69 -4.65
C ALA A 26 -12.65 15.62 -3.70
N LEU A 27 -11.36 15.28 -3.83
CA LEU A 27 -10.69 14.38 -2.89
C LEU A 27 -10.50 15.01 -1.50
N ALA A 28 -10.17 16.29 -1.42
CA ALA A 28 -9.98 17.00 -0.14
C ALA A 28 -11.29 17.17 0.64
N ASP A 29 -12.41 17.39 -0.07
CA ASP A 29 -13.75 17.55 0.48
C ASP A 29 -14.40 16.19 0.84
N GLY A 30 -13.86 15.09 0.33
CA GLY A 30 -14.33 13.73 0.61
C GLY A 30 -14.13 13.32 2.06
N THR A 31 -14.91 12.34 2.52
CA THR A 31 -14.73 11.78 3.86
C THR A 31 -13.62 10.72 3.90
N GLU A 32 -12.99 10.53 5.06
CA GLU A 32 -11.99 9.45 5.23
C GLU A 32 -12.60 8.06 4.93
N ASP A 33 -13.86 7.85 5.29
CA ASP A 33 -14.55 6.58 5.09
C ASP A 33 -14.80 6.28 3.61
N GLU A 34 -15.16 7.29 2.80
CA GLU A 34 -15.26 7.13 1.34
C GLU A 34 -13.91 6.81 0.71
N VAL A 35 -12.85 7.53 1.10
CA VAL A 35 -11.49 7.28 0.59
C VAL A 35 -11.05 5.86 0.93
N PHE A 36 -11.27 5.40 2.16
CA PHE A 36 -10.90 4.05 2.59
C PHE A 36 -11.77 2.97 1.96
N GLY A 37 -13.05 3.26 1.72
CA GLY A 37 -13.96 2.42 0.98
C GLY A 37 -13.46 2.13 -0.43
N LEU A 38 -13.14 3.18 -1.20
CA LEU A 38 -12.60 3.02 -2.55
C LEU A 38 -11.21 2.37 -2.59
N TRP A 39 -10.41 2.56 -1.53
CA TRP A 39 -9.09 1.95 -1.38
C TRP A 39 -9.14 0.50 -0.87
N SER A 40 -10.30 0.03 -0.42
CA SER A 40 -10.47 -1.26 0.22
C SER A 40 -9.98 -2.41 -0.67
N GLY A 41 -8.96 -3.13 -0.22
CA GLY A 41 -8.33 -4.23 -0.97
C GLY A 41 -6.95 -3.92 -1.55
N LEU A 42 -6.55 -2.64 -1.68
CA LEU A 42 -5.18 -2.27 -2.12
C LEU A 42 -4.10 -2.46 -1.04
N GLY A 43 -4.51 -2.62 0.22
CA GLY A 43 -3.60 -2.70 1.36
C GLY A 43 -2.85 -1.39 1.66
N TYR A 44 -2.02 -1.39 2.71
CA TYR A 44 -1.23 -0.22 3.13
C TYR A 44 -2.03 1.09 3.20
N TYR A 45 -3.09 1.11 4.01
CA TYR A 45 -4.07 2.21 4.07
C TYR A 45 -3.51 3.53 4.59
N SER A 46 -2.31 3.53 5.19
CA SER A 46 -1.57 4.77 5.46
C SER A 46 -1.33 5.58 4.17
N ARG A 47 -1.21 4.92 3.01
CA ARG A 47 -1.12 5.59 1.70
C ARG A 47 -2.41 6.34 1.38
N ALA A 48 -3.58 5.72 1.58
CA ALA A 48 -4.88 6.35 1.34
C ALA A 48 -5.08 7.56 2.27
N ARG A 49 -4.77 7.39 3.55
CA ARG A 49 -4.85 8.44 4.57
C ARG A 49 -3.96 9.62 4.23
N ASN A 50 -2.70 9.35 3.90
CA ASN A 50 -1.75 10.41 3.55
C ASN A 50 -2.12 11.07 2.22
N MET A 51 -2.64 10.33 1.25
CA MET A 51 -3.12 10.90 -0.02
C MET A 51 -4.31 11.84 0.20
N HIS A 52 -5.25 11.48 1.07
CA HIS A 52 -6.35 12.36 1.45
C HIS A 52 -5.84 13.63 2.14
N ARG A 53 -4.96 13.48 3.16
CA ARG A 53 -4.30 14.61 3.81
C ARG A 53 -3.50 15.47 2.85
N CYS A 54 -2.82 14.86 1.87
CA CYS A 54 -2.10 15.57 0.82
C CYS A 54 -3.04 16.42 -0.02
N ALA A 55 -4.22 15.90 -0.39
CA ALA A 55 -5.20 16.67 -1.13
C ALA A 55 -5.69 17.88 -0.34
N GLN A 56 -6.01 17.69 0.95
CA GLN A 56 -6.38 18.76 1.87
C GLN A 56 -5.29 19.82 1.99
N GLU A 57 -4.04 19.40 2.15
CA GLU A 57 -2.88 20.28 2.25
C GLU A 57 -2.62 21.07 0.96
N VAL A 58 -2.81 20.44 -0.20
CA VAL A 58 -2.71 21.10 -1.51
C VAL A 58 -3.77 22.18 -1.68
N VAL A 59 -5.01 21.90 -1.24
CA VAL A 59 -6.09 22.91 -1.23
C VAL A 59 -5.77 24.05 -0.28
N ALA A 60 -5.38 23.74 0.96
CA ALA A 60 -5.17 24.73 2.01
C ALA A 60 -3.95 25.64 1.76
N ARG A 61 -2.80 25.07 1.35
CA ARG A 61 -1.55 25.84 1.19
C ARG A 61 -1.31 26.36 -0.22
N PHE A 62 -1.81 25.67 -1.24
CA PHE A 62 -1.48 25.95 -2.64
C PHE A 62 -2.72 26.28 -3.48
N GLY A 63 -3.85 26.61 -2.84
CA GLY A 63 -5.10 26.94 -3.52
C GLY A 63 -5.67 25.78 -4.35
N GLY A 64 -5.17 24.55 -4.13
CA GLY A 64 -5.53 23.34 -4.84
C GLY A 64 -4.75 23.10 -6.14
N GLU A 65 -3.69 23.85 -6.40
CA GLU A 65 -2.73 23.55 -7.44
C GLU A 65 -1.52 22.84 -6.84
N PHE A 66 -1.07 21.74 -7.44
CA PHE A 66 0.13 21.07 -6.96
C PHE A 66 1.37 21.94 -7.21
N PRO A 67 2.31 22.03 -6.23
CA PRO A 67 3.58 22.69 -6.48
C PRO A 67 4.36 21.96 -7.57
N ARG A 68 5.22 22.71 -8.28
CA ARG A 68 5.84 22.22 -9.53
C ARG A 68 7.19 21.55 -9.34
N THR A 69 7.82 21.73 -8.17
CA THR A 69 9.15 21.20 -7.89
C THR A 69 9.09 19.97 -6.97
N ALA A 70 10.01 19.03 -7.17
CA ALA A 70 10.14 17.83 -6.36
C ALA A 70 10.42 18.19 -4.89
N ALA A 71 11.18 19.26 -4.64
CA ALA A 71 11.48 19.75 -3.29
C ALA A 71 10.20 20.18 -2.55
N GLU A 72 9.32 20.95 -3.19
CA GLU A 72 8.06 21.38 -2.59
C GLU A 72 7.06 20.23 -2.47
N LEU A 73 6.98 19.37 -3.49
CA LEU A 73 6.13 18.18 -3.49
C LEU A 73 6.48 17.22 -2.34
N GLU A 74 7.77 17.07 -2.01
CA GLU A 74 8.23 16.22 -0.90
C GLU A 74 7.80 16.76 0.48
N THR A 75 7.36 18.02 0.58
CA THR A 75 6.79 18.57 1.83
C THR A 75 5.36 18.09 2.10
N LEU A 76 4.70 17.45 1.13
CA LEU A 76 3.31 17.02 1.25
C LEU A 76 3.18 15.64 1.91
N PRO A 77 2.12 15.40 2.70
CA PRO A 77 1.89 14.12 3.37
C PRO A 77 1.94 12.90 2.43
N GLY A 78 2.79 11.93 2.74
CA GLY A 78 2.90 10.68 1.98
C GLY A 78 3.63 10.77 0.64
N ILE A 79 4.15 11.94 0.28
CA ILE A 79 5.03 12.12 -0.87
C ILE A 79 6.48 12.08 -0.38
N GLY A 80 7.19 10.98 -0.64
CA GLY A 80 8.63 10.89 -0.41
C GLY A 80 9.45 11.21 -1.67
N ARG A 81 10.76 11.42 -1.52
CA ARG A 81 11.73 11.77 -2.58
C ARG A 81 11.50 11.16 -3.96
N SER A 82 11.27 9.85 -4.05
CA SER A 82 11.07 9.19 -5.36
C SER A 82 9.70 9.51 -5.98
N THR A 83 8.66 9.66 -5.15
CA THR A 83 7.32 10.03 -5.63
C THR A 83 7.24 11.51 -6.00
N SER A 84 7.86 12.40 -5.22
CA SER A 84 7.93 13.83 -5.58
C SER A 84 8.67 14.02 -6.90
N ALA A 85 9.82 13.37 -7.07
CA ALA A 85 10.56 13.40 -8.31
C ALA A 85 9.78 12.84 -9.51
N ALA A 86 9.04 11.73 -9.34
CA ALA A 86 8.22 11.18 -10.40
C ALA A 86 7.10 12.15 -10.82
N ILE A 87 6.37 12.73 -9.86
CA ILE A 87 5.34 13.72 -10.16
C ILE A 87 5.95 14.93 -10.88
N ALA A 88 7.07 15.46 -10.40
CA ALA A 88 7.69 16.62 -11.00
C ALA A 88 8.23 16.38 -12.41
N ALA A 89 8.84 15.22 -12.63
CA ALA A 89 9.32 14.80 -13.94
C ALA A 89 8.16 14.62 -14.94
N PHE A 90 7.08 13.94 -14.56
CA PHE A 90 5.97 13.66 -15.47
C PHE A 90 5.03 14.85 -15.70
N CYS A 91 4.69 15.60 -14.65
CA CYS A 91 3.68 16.65 -14.73
C CYS A 91 4.28 18.02 -15.10
N PHE A 92 5.55 18.27 -14.76
CA PHE A 92 6.17 19.60 -14.89
C PHE A 92 7.48 19.59 -15.68
N GLY A 93 7.95 18.40 -16.10
CA GLY A 93 9.20 18.23 -16.85
C GLY A 93 10.43 18.63 -16.05
N GLU A 94 10.37 18.58 -14.70
CA GLU A 94 11.55 18.88 -13.89
C GLU A 94 12.63 17.84 -14.14
N ARG A 95 13.87 18.29 -14.39
CA ARG A 95 15.03 17.42 -14.57
C ARG A 95 15.48 16.85 -13.22
N VAL A 96 14.80 15.79 -12.77
CA VAL A 96 15.07 15.12 -11.50
C VAL A 96 15.04 13.60 -11.68
N ALA A 97 15.95 12.90 -11.00
CA ALA A 97 16.02 11.45 -11.03
C ALA A 97 14.94 10.85 -10.13
N ILE A 98 14.53 9.62 -10.42
CA ILE A 98 13.70 8.82 -9.51
C ILE A 98 14.48 7.58 -9.08
N LEU A 99 14.10 6.98 -7.96
CA LEU A 99 14.76 5.78 -7.46
C LEU A 99 13.77 4.86 -6.74
N ASP A 100 12.75 4.41 -7.47
CA ASP A 100 11.84 3.37 -7.00
C ASP A 100 12.53 1.98 -6.97
N GLY A 101 11.80 0.93 -6.57
CA GLY A 101 12.37 -0.42 -6.51
C GLY A 101 12.84 -0.97 -7.87
N ASN A 102 12.23 -0.53 -8.97
CA ASN A 102 12.58 -0.96 -10.32
C ASN A 102 13.84 -0.24 -10.81
N VAL A 103 13.84 1.09 -10.75
CA VAL A 103 14.97 1.93 -11.15
C VAL A 103 16.20 1.62 -10.32
N LYS A 104 16.06 1.46 -8.99
CA LYS A 104 17.16 1.05 -8.11
C LYS A 104 17.81 -0.26 -8.58
N ARG A 105 17.00 -1.25 -8.97
CA ARG A 105 17.52 -2.54 -9.47
C ARG A 105 18.21 -2.39 -10.83
N VAL A 106 17.59 -1.66 -11.77
CA VAL A 106 18.18 -1.40 -13.09
C VAL A 106 19.53 -0.71 -12.93
N LEU A 107 19.58 0.41 -12.22
CA LEU A 107 20.79 1.20 -12.07
C LEU A 107 21.89 0.44 -11.35
N THR A 108 21.58 -0.29 -10.27
CA THR A 108 22.60 -1.07 -9.56
C THR A 108 23.20 -2.17 -10.43
N ARG A 109 22.41 -2.82 -11.30
CA ARG A 109 22.92 -3.81 -12.26
C ARG A 109 23.75 -3.18 -13.36
N VAL A 110 23.22 -2.13 -13.99
CA VAL A 110 23.88 -1.48 -15.13
C VAL A 110 25.22 -0.89 -14.71
N LEU A 111 25.25 -0.23 -13.55
CA LEU A 111 26.45 0.43 -13.01
C LEU A 111 27.38 -0.51 -12.24
N GLY A 112 26.97 -1.75 -11.94
CA GLY A 112 27.73 -2.63 -11.03
C GLY A 112 27.85 -2.04 -9.62
N PHE A 113 26.80 -1.36 -9.15
CA PHE A 113 26.83 -0.64 -7.89
C PHE A 113 26.75 -1.63 -6.71
N GLY A 114 27.90 -1.97 -6.13
CA GLY A 114 28.03 -2.92 -5.03
C GLY A 114 27.68 -2.39 -3.63
N GLY A 115 27.34 -1.11 -3.50
CA GLY A 115 26.95 -0.53 -2.22
C GLY A 115 25.66 -1.12 -1.67
N ASP A 116 25.62 -1.38 -0.36
CA ASP A 116 24.45 -1.95 0.31
C ASP A 116 23.28 -0.96 0.36
N MET A 117 22.18 -1.31 -0.30
CA MET A 117 20.94 -0.51 -0.34
C MET A 117 20.20 -0.44 1.01
N SER A 118 20.72 -1.09 2.05
CA SER A 118 20.29 -0.92 3.43
C SER A 118 20.98 0.27 4.14
N SER A 119 22.03 0.84 3.52
CA SER A 119 22.79 1.99 4.04
C SER A 119 22.33 3.29 3.39
N SER A 120 21.95 4.27 4.21
CA SER A 120 21.54 5.60 3.74
C SER A 120 22.66 6.34 2.99
N ALA A 121 23.93 6.09 3.33
CA ALA A 121 25.07 6.67 2.62
C ALA A 121 25.19 6.10 1.20
N GLN A 122 25.02 4.78 1.05
CA GLN A 122 25.08 4.11 -0.25
C GLN A 122 23.85 4.44 -1.11
N GLU A 123 22.69 4.58 -0.49
CA GLU A 123 21.49 5.05 -1.18
C GLU A 123 21.69 6.47 -1.72
N ARG A 124 22.27 7.39 -0.94
CA ARG A 124 22.62 8.75 -1.43
C ARG A 124 23.59 8.71 -2.61
N ALA A 125 24.65 7.89 -2.53
CA ALA A 125 25.59 7.74 -3.64
C ALA A 125 24.91 7.23 -4.93
N LEU A 126 23.95 6.30 -4.82
CA LEU A 126 23.18 5.85 -5.98
C LEU A 126 22.25 6.94 -6.53
N TRP A 127 21.67 7.78 -5.67
CA TRP A 127 20.90 8.96 -6.10
C TRP A 127 21.75 9.95 -6.90
N ASP A 128 22.99 10.19 -6.47
CA ASP A 128 23.92 11.08 -7.19
C ASP A 128 24.24 10.51 -8.58
N ARG A 129 24.48 9.20 -8.67
CA ARG A 129 24.66 8.51 -9.97
C ARG A 129 23.42 8.58 -10.85
N ALA A 130 22.23 8.37 -10.29
CA ALA A 130 20.98 8.48 -11.04
C ALA A 130 20.79 9.89 -11.62
N THR A 131 21.19 10.92 -10.88
CA THR A 131 21.12 12.32 -11.32
C THR A 131 22.10 12.63 -12.45
N GLN A 132 23.30 12.03 -12.42
CA GLN A 132 24.30 12.15 -13.49
C GLN A 132 23.84 11.49 -14.81
N LEU A 133 22.96 10.49 -14.73
CA LEU A 133 22.44 9.76 -15.90
C LEU A 133 21.23 10.41 -16.56
N LEU A 134 20.66 11.46 -15.94
CA LEU A 134 19.55 12.19 -16.54
C LEU A 134 19.95 12.78 -17.90
N PRO A 135 19.02 12.80 -18.88
CA PRO A 135 19.21 13.52 -20.15
C PRO A 135 19.78 14.93 -19.92
N PRO A 136 20.58 15.48 -20.86
CA PRO A 136 21.11 16.84 -20.76
C PRO A 136 20.01 17.88 -20.53
N ALA A 137 20.34 19.02 -19.92
CA ALA A 137 19.36 20.04 -19.55
C ALA A 137 18.61 20.62 -20.76
N GLU A 138 19.27 20.57 -21.94
CA GLU A 138 18.75 21.00 -23.23
C GLU A 138 17.67 20.05 -23.78
N GLN A 139 17.55 18.83 -23.24
CA GLN A 139 16.59 17.81 -23.67
C GLN A 139 15.49 17.60 -22.62
N LYS A 140 14.84 18.69 -22.21
CA LYS A 140 13.81 18.65 -21.16
C LYS A 140 12.66 17.71 -21.50
N GLU A 141 12.27 17.65 -22.77
CA GLU A 141 11.18 16.80 -23.27
C GLU A 141 11.51 15.30 -23.15
N ALA A 142 12.80 14.95 -23.11
CA ALA A 142 13.24 13.57 -22.96
C ALA A 142 13.09 13.05 -21.52
N ILE A 143 12.93 13.92 -20.52
CA ILE A 143 12.89 13.52 -19.10
C ILE A 143 11.73 12.56 -18.79
N ALA A 144 10.54 12.84 -19.33
CA ALA A 144 9.37 11.97 -19.12
C ALA A 144 9.60 10.57 -19.72
N SER A 145 10.06 10.50 -20.98
CA SER A 145 10.35 9.25 -21.67
C SER A 145 11.51 8.48 -21.03
N TYR A 146 12.56 9.17 -20.57
CA TYR A 146 13.66 8.56 -19.82
C TYR A 146 13.16 7.95 -18.51
N THR A 147 12.40 8.72 -17.73
CA THR A 147 11.86 8.31 -16.42
C THR A 147 10.94 7.10 -16.57
N GLN A 148 10.00 7.15 -17.52
CA GLN A 148 9.11 6.02 -17.80
C GLN A 148 9.90 4.82 -18.35
N GLY A 149 10.83 5.05 -19.28
CA GLY A 149 11.62 4.00 -19.92
C GLY A 149 12.44 3.19 -18.92
N VAL A 150 13.07 3.83 -17.92
CA VAL A 150 13.81 3.11 -16.89
C VAL A 150 12.89 2.35 -15.93
N MET A 151 11.70 2.87 -15.63
CA MET A 151 10.68 2.18 -14.84
C MET A 151 10.18 0.94 -15.56
N ASP A 152 9.80 1.08 -16.83
CA ASP A 152 9.28 -0.02 -17.67
C ASP A 152 10.34 -1.08 -17.91
N LEU A 153 11.59 -0.68 -18.15
CA LEU A 153 12.71 -1.61 -18.27
C LEU A 153 12.84 -2.46 -17.00
N GLY A 154 12.76 -1.85 -15.83
CA GLY A 154 12.77 -2.58 -14.56
C GLY A 154 11.55 -3.48 -14.40
N ALA A 155 10.36 -3.01 -14.77
CA ALA A 155 9.10 -3.73 -14.59
C ALA A 155 8.94 -4.93 -15.53
N THR A 156 9.51 -4.89 -16.73
CA THR A 156 9.20 -5.85 -17.82
C THR A 156 10.38 -6.68 -18.31
N VAL A 157 11.62 -6.17 -18.22
CA VAL A 157 12.81 -6.83 -18.78
C VAL A 157 13.83 -7.16 -17.70
N CYS A 158 14.29 -6.15 -16.95
CA CYS A 158 15.27 -6.28 -15.89
C CYS A 158 14.59 -6.74 -14.59
N LEU A 159 13.96 -7.90 -14.64
CA LEU A 159 13.15 -8.48 -13.56
C LEU A 159 13.99 -8.86 -12.33
N PRO A 160 13.41 -8.90 -11.12
CA PRO A 160 14.14 -9.28 -9.90
C PRO A 160 14.86 -10.63 -10.01
N ARG A 161 14.21 -11.62 -10.61
CA ARG A 161 14.75 -12.96 -10.90
C ARG A 161 14.62 -13.24 -12.39
N LYS A 162 15.57 -13.99 -12.94
CA LYS A 162 15.62 -14.36 -14.36
C LYS A 162 15.40 -13.14 -15.29
N PRO A 163 16.19 -12.06 -15.16
CA PRO A 163 16.05 -10.91 -16.05
C PRO A 163 16.26 -11.33 -17.51
N SER A 164 15.46 -10.77 -18.41
CA SER A 164 15.51 -11.07 -19.84
C SER A 164 16.66 -10.29 -20.52
N CYS A 165 17.89 -10.55 -20.10
CA CYS A 165 19.07 -9.80 -20.54
C CYS A 165 19.30 -9.82 -22.06
N MET A 166 18.91 -10.90 -22.74
CA MET A 166 19.05 -11.06 -24.20
C MET A 166 18.26 -10.02 -25.03
N ILE A 167 17.19 -9.46 -24.46
CA ILE A 167 16.36 -8.43 -25.11
C ILE A 167 16.55 -7.06 -24.46
N CYS A 168 17.48 -6.94 -23.52
CA CYS A 168 17.69 -5.71 -22.77
C CYS A 168 18.43 -4.69 -23.64
N PRO A 169 17.91 -3.46 -23.83
CA PRO A 169 18.58 -2.43 -24.63
C PRO A 169 19.89 -1.92 -24.00
N LEU A 170 20.17 -2.29 -22.74
CA LEU A 170 21.39 -1.90 -22.02
C LEU A 170 22.43 -3.03 -21.94
N ASP A 171 22.20 -4.17 -22.60
CA ASP A 171 23.05 -5.37 -22.55
C ASP A 171 24.55 -5.07 -22.72
N LYS A 172 24.93 -4.29 -23.72
CA LYS A 172 26.32 -3.92 -24.05
C LYS A 172 27.01 -3.11 -22.95
N THR A 173 26.24 -2.37 -22.15
CA THR A 173 26.77 -1.47 -21.11
C THR A 173 26.62 -2.05 -19.70
N CYS A 174 25.80 -3.08 -19.52
CA CYS A 174 25.42 -3.58 -18.20
C CYS A 174 26.56 -4.35 -17.53
N VAL A 175 27.11 -3.79 -16.46
CA VAL A 175 28.17 -4.43 -15.66
C VAL A 175 27.69 -5.77 -15.09
N GLY A 176 26.50 -5.82 -14.49
CA GLY A 176 25.95 -7.03 -13.88
C GLY A 176 25.74 -8.17 -14.89
N LEU A 177 25.44 -7.86 -16.16
CA LEU A 177 25.38 -8.87 -17.22
C LEU A 177 26.78 -9.35 -17.60
N ARG A 178 27.74 -8.43 -17.78
CA ARG A 178 29.13 -8.77 -18.11
C ARG A 178 29.81 -9.63 -17.03
N GLU A 179 29.44 -9.43 -15.76
CA GLU A 179 29.87 -10.25 -14.62
C GLU A 179 29.15 -11.62 -14.54
N GLY A 180 28.11 -11.84 -15.35
CA GLY A 180 27.30 -13.05 -15.34
C GLY A 180 26.39 -13.21 -14.11
N GLN A 181 26.28 -12.19 -13.24
CA GLN A 181 25.57 -12.26 -11.95
C GLN A 181 24.65 -11.05 -11.70
N PRO A 182 23.72 -10.69 -12.62
CA PRO A 182 22.87 -9.53 -12.43
C PRO A 182 21.96 -9.63 -11.18
N GLU A 183 21.61 -10.84 -10.76
CA GLU A 183 20.76 -11.07 -9.57
C GLU A 183 21.46 -10.79 -8.23
N ARG A 184 22.78 -10.64 -8.21
CA ARG A 184 23.52 -10.18 -7.02
C ARG A 184 23.15 -8.73 -6.64
N TYR A 185 22.65 -7.96 -7.61
CA TYR A 185 22.22 -6.58 -7.43
C TYR A 185 20.68 -6.45 -7.36
N PRO A 186 20.16 -5.51 -6.54
CA PRO A 186 20.89 -4.68 -5.59
C PRO A 186 21.40 -5.46 -4.38
N VAL A 187 22.56 -5.07 -3.85
CA VAL A 187 23.08 -5.62 -2.58
C VAL A 187 22.18 -5.17 -1.44
N LYS A 188 21.70 -6.11 -0.62
CA LYS A 188 20.90 -5.86 0.58
C LYS A 188 21.33 -6.81 1.69
N THR A 189 22.06 -6.31 2.68
CA THR A 189 22.55 -7.17 3.78
C THR A 189 21.56 -7.26 4.94
N ARG A 190 20.72 -6.25 5.15
CA ARG A 190 19.74 -6.23 6.25
C ARG A 190 18.57 -7.17 5.97
N LYS A 191 18.43 -8.19 6.81
CA LYS A 191 17.26 -9.08 6.80
C LYS A 191 16.10 -8.44 7.56
N LEU A 192 14.90 -8.55 7.01
CA LEU A 192 13.68 -8.10 7.69
C LEU A 192 13.34 -9.07 8.83
N LYS A 193 13.24 -8.56 10.07
CA LYS A 193 12.74 -9.34 11.20
C LYS A 193 11.22 -9.37 11.15
N ARG A 194 10.64 -10.57 11.02
CA ARG A 194 9.19 -10.78 11.09
C ARG A 194 8.78 -11.14 12.50
N SER A 195 7.62 -10.63 12.92
CA SER A 195 6.95 -11.00 14.18
C SER A 195 5.69 -11.80 13.88
N ALA A 196 5.13 -12.47 14.88
CA ALA A 196 3.82 -13.11 14.77
C ALA A 196 2.93 -12.60 15.91
N GLN A 197 1.63 -12.56 15.68
CA GLN A 197 0.62 -12.20 16.67
C GLN A 197 -0.66 -13.00 16.41
N SER A 198 -1.28 -13.53 17.47
CA SER A 198 -2.61 -14.13 17.40
C SER A 198 -3.68 -13.10 17.77
N LEU A 199 -4.80 -13.14 17.06
CA LEU A 199 -5.97 -12.31 17.33
C LEU A 199 -7.24 -13.15 17.15
N TRP A 200 -8.21 -12.96 18.04
CA TRP A 200 -9.54 -13.57 17.95
C TRP A 200 -10.52 -12.57 17.39
N ALA A 201 -11.22 -12.91 16.31
CA ALA A 201 -12.11 -12.00 15.60
C ALA A 201 -13.57 -12.43 15.81
N LEU A 202 -14.39 -11.57 16.41
CA LEU A 202 -15.80 -11.84 16.64
C LEU A 202 -16.62 -11.55 15.38
N LEU A 203 -17.14 -12.59 14.76
CA LEU A 203 -18.10 -12.51 13.65
C LEU A 203 -19.51 -12.68 14.20
N ALA A 204 -20.09 -11.59 14.70
CA ALA A 204 -21.49 -11.60 15.14
C ALA A 204 -22.43 -11.23 13.98
N ARG A 205 -23.53 -11.96 13.87
CA ARG A 205 -24.62 -11.76 12.90
C ARG A 205 -25.95 -11.69 13.60
N ASP A 206 -26.81 -10.77 13.20
CA ASP A 206 -28.18 -10.72 13.70
C ASP A 206 -29.16 -11.47 12.78
N ALA A 207 -30.43 -11.53 13.19
CA ALA A 207 -31.49 -12.19 12.44
C ALA A 207 -31.77 -11.55 11.07
N GLN A 208 -31.29 -10.32 10.82
CA GLN A 208 -31.40 -9.65 9.52
C GLN A 208 -30.15 -9.87 8.65
N GLY A 209 -29.17 -10.65 9.12
CA GLY A 209 -27.92 -10.90 8.41
C GLY A 209 -26.94 -9.73 8.46
N ARG A 210 -27.20 -8.69 9.27
CA ARG A 210 -26.24 -7.60 9.50
C ARG A 210 -25.08 -8.12 10.33
N VAL A 211 -23.93 -7.49 10.16
CA VAL A 211 -22.68 -7.89 10.83
C VAL A 211 -22.24 -6.83 11.82
N TRP A 212 -21.72 -7.26 12.95
CA TRP A 212 -21.24 -6.36 13.99
C TRP A 212 -19.82 -5.88 13.66
N LEU A 213 -19.67 -4.59 13.39
CA LEU A 213 -18.39 -3.98 13.02
C LEU A 213 -18.06 -2.79 13.91
N GLU A 214 -16.77 -2.61 14.20
CA GLU A 214 -16.23 -1.46 14.92
C GLU A 214 -15.24 -0.70 14.05
N LYS A 215 -15.12 0.61 14.29
CA LYS A 215 -14.05 1.42 13.70
C LYS A 215 -12.79 1.31 14.54
N ARG A 216 -11.71 0.81 13.95
CA ARG A 216 -10.43 0.64 14.62
C ARG A 216 -9.83 2.00 15.03
N PRO A 217 -9.07 2.06 16.14
CA PRO A 217 -8.37 3.28 16.55
C PRO A 217 -7.48 3.87 15.45
N ALA A 218 -7.13 5.15 15.56
CA ALA A 218 -6.29 5.85 14.58
C ALA A 218 -4.82 5.35 14.52
N LYS A 219 -4.42 4.42 15.39
CA LYS A 219 -3.08 3.83 15.45
C LYS A 219 -3.17 2.30 15.55
N GLY A 220 -2.10 1.64 15.13
CA GLY A 220 -1.97 0.18 15.18
C GLY A 220 -2.39 -0.52 13.88
N ILE A 221 -2.62 -1.82 13.98
CA ILE A 221 -3.01 -2.65 12.83
C ILE A 221 -4.41 -2.25 12.38
N TRP A 222 -4.54 -2.03 11.06
CA TRP A 222 -5.79 -1.63 10.40
C TRP A 222 -6.36 -0.31 10.92
N ALA A 223 -5.48 0.62 11.31
CA ALA A 223 -5.86 1.90 11.89
C ALA A 223 -6.90 2.68 11.06
N GLY A 224 -8.02 3.01 11.70
CA GLY A 224 -9.17 3.74 11.12
C GLY A 224 -10.03 2.95 10.12
N LEU A 225 -9.77 1.66 9.90
CA LEU A 225 -10.64 0.80 9.12
C LEU A 225 -11.79 0.29 9.99
N TYR A 226 -12.90 -0.06 9.34
CA TYR A 226 -13.92 -0.89 9.97
C TYR A 226 -13.40 -2.33 10.03
N CYS A 227 -13.72 -3.04 11.11
CA CYS A 227 -13.22 -4.38 11.36
C CYS A 227 -14.24 -5.16 12.20
N LEU A 228 -14.19 -6.49 12.12
CA LEU A 228 -14.74 -7.31 13.19
C LEU A 228 -14.03 -6.94 14.51
N PRO A 229 -14.72 -6.87 15.65
CA PRO A 229 -14.05 -6.72 16.94
C PRO A 229 -12.97 -7.79 17.09
N VAL A 230 -11.76 -7.36 17.46
CA VAL A 230 -10.60 -8.26 17.61
C VAL A 230 -10.01 -8.19 19.02
N PHE A 231 -9.66 -9.36 19.54
CA PHE A 231 -9.20 -9.56 20.92
C PHE A 231 -7.83 -10.25 20.92
N GLU A 232 -7.06 -10.05 21.99
CA GLU A 232 -5.72 -10.64 22.13
C GLU A 232 -5.76 -12.11 22.54
N SER A 233 -6.89 -12.56 23.11
CA SER A 233 -7.14 -13.96 23.47
C SER A 233 -8.61 -14.37 23.23
N ARG A 234 -8.87 -15.69 23.22
CA ARG A 234 -10.24 -16.23 23.20
C ARG A 234 -11.01 -15.86 24.46
N GLU A 235 -10.32 -15.82 25.60
CA GLU A 235 -10.91 -15.48 26.89
C GLU A 235 -11.43 -14.04 26.89
N ASP A 236 -10.64 -13.09 26.40
CA ASP A 236 -11.04 -11.68 26.27
C ASP A 236 -12.25 -11.53 25.34
N LEU A 237 -12.31 -12.29 24.24
CA LEU A 237 -13.45 -12.29 23.33
C LEU A 237 -14.72 -12.78 24.05
N LEU A 238 -14.64 -13.92 24.75
CA LEU A 238 -15.79 -14.46 25.46
C LEU A 238 -16.25 -13.54 26.60
N ALA A 239 -15.32 -12.86 27.28
CA ALA A 239 -15.65 -11.88 28.31
C ALA A 239 -16.44 -10.69 27.77
N ALA A 240 -16.34 -10.37 26.47
CA ALA A 240 -17.11 -9.33 25.80
C ALA A 240 -18.51 -9.79 25.34
N LEU A 241 -18.85 -11.07 25.51
CA LEU A 241 -20.16 -11.61 25.15
C LEU A 241 -21.11 -11.62 26.36
N PRO A 242 -22.43 -11.43 26.15
CA PRO A 242 -23.42 -11.69 27.19
C PRO A 242 -23.33 -13.15 27.67
N PRO A 243 -23.54 -13.44 28.97
CA PRO A 243 -23.48 -14.82 29.49
C PRO A 243 -24.39 -15.80 28.75
N ALA A 244 -25.57 -15.34 28.31
CA ALA A 244 -26.51 -16.14 27.54
C ALA A 244 -26.00 -16.55 26.14
N ALA A 245 -25.04 -15.80 25.58
CA ALA A 245 -24.49 -16.00 24.25
C ALA A 245 -23.24 -16.90 24.22
N LEU A 246 -22.68 -17.25 25.39
CA LEU A 246 -21.44 -18.02 25.49
C LEU A 246 -21.55 -19.43 24.91
N ALA A 247 -22.72 -20.07 25.08
CA ALA A 247 -22.95 -21.43 24.58
C ALA A 247 -23.08 -21.49 23.04
N ASP A 248 -23.45 -20.36 22.41
CA ASP A 248 -23.68 -20.26 20.97
C ASP A 248 -22.45 -19.76 20.20
N ALA A 249 -21.36 -19.43 20.91
CA ALA A 249 -20.11 -18.99 20.30
C ALA A 249 -19.37 -20.17 19.64
N GLN A 250 -19.24 -20.12 18.32
CA GLN A 250 -18.64 -21.19 17.52
C GLN A 250 -17.28 -20.78 16.96
N ASP A 251 -16.21 -21.49 17.34
CA ASP A 251 -14.89 -21.31 16.73
C ASP A 251 -14.90 -21.78 15.26
N LEU A 252 -14.43 -20.92 14.37
CA LEU A 252 -14.22 -21.25 12.95
C LEU A 252 -12.75 -21.64 12.70
N PRO A 253 -12.42 -22.29 11.56
CA PRO A 253 -11.04 -22.63 11.24
C PRO A 253 -10.11 -21.42 11.26
N PRO A 254 -8.98 -21.47 11.99
CA PRO A 254 -8.03 -20.38 12.04
C PRO A 254 -7.24 -20.28 10.72
N PHE A 255 -6.76 -19.07 10.42
CA PHE A 255 -5.94 -18.84 9.22
C PHE A 255 -4.90 -17.75 9.45
N VAL A 256 -3.86 -17.73 8.60
CA VAL A 256 -2.78 -16.74 8.70
C VAL A 256 -2.94 -15.66 7.64
N HIS A 257 -2.97 -14.40 8.07
CA HIS A 257 -2.84 -13.24 7.20
C HIS A 257 -1.42 -12.67 7.28
N VAL A 258 -0.68 -12.79 6.19
CA VAL A 258 0.73 -12.36 6.11
C VAL A 258 0.82 -10.87 5.77
N LEU A 259 1.38 -10.08 6.68
CA LEU A 259 1.83 -8.72 6.42
C LEU A 259 3.35 -8.70 6.18
N THR A 260 3.85 -7.60 5.62
CA THR A 260 5.28 -7.46 5.28
C THR A 260 6.23 -7.75 6.45
N HIS A 261 5.91 -7.30 7.66
CA HIS A 261 6.75 -7.44 8.85
C HIS A 261 6.11 -8.25 9.98
N LYS A 262 4.89 -8.77 9.77
CA LYS A 262 4.11 -9.44 10.82
C LYS A 262 3.18 -10.49 10.23
N ASP A 263 3.14 -11.66 10.84
CA ASP A 263 2.13 -12.68 10.57
C ASP A 263 1.00 -12.58 11.59
N LEU A 264 -0.24 -12.49 11.11
CA LEU A 264 -1.44 -12.46 11.94
C LEU A 264 -2.12 -13.81 11.90
N HIS A 265 -2.10 -14.52 13.01
CA HIS A 265 -2.87 -15.74 13.21
C HIS A 265 -4.28 -15.33 13.66
N LEU A 266 -5.26 -15.46 12.77
CA LEU A 266 -6.63 -15.03 13.02
C LEU A 266 -7.48 -16.24 13.41
N HIS A 267 -8.18 -16.10 14.52
CA HIS A 267 -9.07 -17.11 15.10
C HIS A 267 -10.51 -16.56 15.11
N PRO A 268 -11.32 -16.80 14.07
CA PRO A 268 -12.66 -16.26 14.02
C PRO A 268 -13.60 -17.04 14.94
N VAL A 269 -14.47 -16.32 15.65
CA VAL A 269 -15.53 -16.88 16.49
C VAL A 269 -16.86 -16.33 15.98
N MET A 270 -17.75 -17.21 15.54
CA MET A 270 -19.08 -16.87 15.03
C MET A 270 -20.08 -16.78 16.19
N LEU A 271 -20.97 -15.79 16.13
CA LEU A 271 -22.11 -15.66 17.04
C LEU A 271 -23.36 -15.26 16.24
N GLN A 272 -24.50 -15.89 16.54
CA GLN A 272 -25.78 -15.62 15.87
C GLN A 272 -26.80 -15.00 16.83
N GLY A 273 -27.53 -13.99 16.38
CA GLY A 273 -28.71 -13.40 17.04
C GLY A 273 -28.45 -12.57 18.30
N SER A 274 -27.28 -12.72 18.94
CA SER A 274 -26.93 -12.00 20.17
C SER A 274 -26.09 -10.75 19.87
N GLN A 275 -26.46 -9.62 20.50
CA GLN A 275 -25.67 -8.39 20.41
C GLN A 275 -24.46 -8.46 21.36
N PRO A 276 -23.22 -8.35 20.85
CA PRO A 276 -22.03 -8.26 21.69
C PRO A 276 -21.98 -6.94 22.47
N GLN A 277 -21.18 -6.89 23.53
CA GLN A 277 -20.89 -5.64 24.22
C GLN A 277 -19.87 -4.81 23.41
N GLY A 278 -20.01 -3.49 23.41
CA GLY A 278 -19.04 -2.57 22.80
C GLY A 278 -19.64 -1.26 22.32
N ASP A 279 -19.18 -0.14 22.89
CA ASP A 279 -19.76 1.19 22.65
C ASP A 279 -19.41 1.78 21.27
N ALA A 280 -18.37 1.27 20.62
CA ALA A 280 -17.86 1.76 19.34
C ALA A 280 -18.27 0.89 18.13
N ALA A 281 -19.04 -0.17 18.38
CA ALA A 281 -19.45 -1.14 17.37
C ALA A 281 -20.93 -0.94 16.99
N ARG A 282 -21.29 -1.33 15.77
CA ARG A 282 -22.66 -1.23 15.26
C ARG A 282 -22.99 -2.36 14.28
N TRP A 283 -24.29 -2.63 14.13
CA TRP A 283 -24.80 -3.50 13.08
C TRP A 283 -24.70 -2.79 11.73
N VAL A 284 -24.11 -3.48 10.75
CA VAL A 284 -23.87 -2.98 9.40
C VAL A 284 -24.39 -4.01 8.40
N ASP A 285 -25.23 -3.57 7.46
CA ASP A 285 -25.76 -4.46 6.41
C ASP A 285 -24.76 -4.72 5.28
N ALA A 286 -25.11 -5.66 4.40
CA ALA A 286 -24.25 -6.10 3.30
C ALA A 286 -23.89 -5.01 2.28
N GLU A 287 -24.82 -4.11 2.01
CA GLU A 287 -24.59 -3.00 1.08
C GLU A 287 -23.62 -1.99 1.70
N GLU A 288 -23.84 -1.65 2.97
CA GLU A 288 -23.04 -0.70 3.70
C GLU A 288 -21.60 -1.20 3.91
N TRP A 289 -21.40 -2.40 4.49
CA TRP A 289 -20.03 -2.88 4.71
C TRP A 289 -19.28 -3.13 3.39
N GLY A 290 -20.01 -3.42 2.30
CA GLY A 290 -19.45 -3.49 0.96
C GLY A 290 -18.69 -2.22 0.56
N ARG A 291 -19.19 -1.05 0.97
CA ARG A 291 -18.62 0.28 0.71
C ARG A 291 -17.59 0.72 1.76
N LEU A 292 -17.53 0.10 2.93
CA LEU A 292 -16.59 0.47 3.99
C LEU A 292 -15.16 0.00 3.70
N GLY A 293 -14.21 0.75 4.24
CA GLY A 293 -12.80 0.35 4.30
C GLY A 293 -12.62 -0.82 5.26
N LEU A 294 -12.47 -2.03 4.73
CA LEU A 294 -12.28 -3.25 5.51
C LEU A 294 -10.90 -3.89 5.24
N PRO A 295 -10.23 -4.46 6.25
CA PRO A 295 -9.08 -5.32 6.02
C PRO A 295 -9.44 -6.49 5.10
N ALA A 296 -8.54 -6.83 4.18
CA ALA A 296 -8.70 -7.98 3.29
C ALA A 296 -9.12 -9.30 3.98
N PRO A 297 -8.52 -9.72 5.13
CA PRO A 297 -8.95 -10.95 5.79
C PRO A 297 -10.38 -10.86 6.36
N MET A 298 -10.80 -9.68 6.83
CA MET A 298 -12.14 -9.47 7.38
C MET A 298 -13.18 -9.47 6.27
N ARG A 299 -12.91 -8.76 5.17
CA ARG A 299 -13.77 -8.80 3.98
C ARG A 299 -13.99 -10.25 3.50
N LYS A 300 -12.92 -11.03 3.41
CA LYS A 300 -13.01 -12.45 3.02
C LYS A 300 -13.88 -13.27 3.97
N LEU A 301 -13.77 -13.04 5.29
CA LEU A 301 -14.64 -13.71 6.28
C LEU A 301 -16.11 -13.34 6.09
N LEU A 302 -16.41 -12.06 5.86
CA LEU A 302 -17.77 -11.58 5.61
C LEU A 302 -18.36 -12.20 4.34
N GLU A 303 -17.58 -12.25 3.25
CA GLU A 303 -17.98 -12.85 1.97
C GLU A 303 -18.20 -14.36 2.09
N SER A 304 -17.30 -15.08 2.78
CA SER A 304 -17.38 -16.54 2.93
C SER A 304 -18.58 -16.98 3.78
N GLY A 305 -18.97 -16.18 4.78
CA GLY A 305 -20.14 -16.46 5.60
C GLY A 305 -21.47 -16.04 4.97
N SER A 306 -21.46 -15.32 3.84
CA SER A 306 -22.68 -14.85 3.15
C SER A 306 -23.18 -15.81 2.07
N ALA A 307 -22.51 -16.96 1.89
CA ALA A 307 -22.84 -18.00 0.91
C ALA A 307 -23.70 -19.14 1.49
N GLY A 308 -24.43 -18.88 2.57
CA GLY A 308 -25.33 -19.84 3.24
C GLY A 308 -26.75 -19.30 3.32
#